data_AF-A0A222F3S5-F1
#
_entry.id   AF-A0A222F3S5-F1
#
_cell.length_a   1.000
_cell.length_b   1.000
_cell.length_c   1.000
_cell.angle_alpha   90.00
_cell.angle_beta   90.00
_cell.angle_gamma   90.00
#
_symmetry.space_group_name_H-M   'P 1'
#
loop_
_entity.id
_entity.type
_entity.pdbx_description
1 polymer ?
#
loop_
_entity_poly.entity_id
_entity_poly.type
_entity_poly.pdbx_seq_one_letter_code
_entity_poly.pdbx_strand_id
1 'polypeptide(L)'
;MAGRFKQAMFGAAILVAAMATPSGNAHASSLMTACKVDVASLCNGVKEGQGRISACLFAHGNKISGACKPELTKVTRSGTFKRMVPAGLNALKGTERDSKFREICARDIRSHCGGIGSATDRILACLYAWSGRIGKPCQAEARAILSGRH
;
A
#
# COMPACT_ATOMS: atom_id res chain seq x y z
N MET A 1 -24.71 56.33 -6.62
CA MET A 1 -23.72 57.43 -6.70
C MET A 1 -22.38 56.85 -7.12
N ALA A 2 -21.77 57.44 -8.14
CA ALA A 2 -20.59 56.93 -8.83
C ALA A 2 -19.30 57.14 -8.02
N GLY A 3 -18.35 56.21 -8.13
CA GLY A 3 -17.00 56.35 -7.59
C GLY A 3 -15.98 55.49 -8.34
N ARG A 4 -15.45 56.01 -9.46
CA ARG A 4 -14.32 55.44 -10.21
C ARG A 4 -13.03 55.62 -9.39
N PHE A 5 -12.56 54.55 -8.72
CA PHE A 5 -11.23 54.54 -8.11
C PHE A 5 -10.17 54.28 -9.18
N LYS A 6 -9.48 55.35 -9.59
CA LYS A 6 -8.33 55.33 -10.49
C LYS A 6 -7.21 54.47 -9.91
N GLN A 7 -6.71 53.56 -10.73
CA GLN A 7 -5.49 52.79 -10.50
C GLN A 7 -4.29 53.74 -10.34
N ALA A 8 -3.54 53.57 -9.24
CA ALA A 8 -2.22 54.16 -9.07
C ALA A 8 -1.19 53.03 -9.04
N MET A 9 -0.40 52.98 -10.10
CA MET A 9 0.81 52.17 -10.23
C MET A 9 1.82 52.61 -9.18
N PHE A 10 2.09 51.78 -8.16
CA PHE A 10 3.33 51.82 -7.39
C PHE A 10 3.82 50.38 -7.24
N GLY A 11 4.91 50.11 -7.94
CA GLY A 11 5.57 48.82 -7.93
C GLY A 11 6.15 48.49 -6.57
N ALA A 12 5.84 47.29 -6.09
CA ALA A 12 6.70 46.52 -5.21
C ALA A 12 6.59 45.07 -5.69
N ALA A 13 7.59 44.63 -6.45
CA ALA A 13 7.74 43.24 -6.82
C ALA A 13 8.02 42.44 -5.52
N ILE A 14 6.97 41.91 -4.90
CA ILE A 14 7.12 40.91 -3.84
C ILE A 14 7.53 39.62 -4.54
N LEU A 15 8.84 39.38 -4.59
CA LEU A 15 9.41 38.08 -4.93
C LEU A 15 8.95 37.07 -3.86
N VAL A 16 7.80 36.45 -4.09
CA VAL A 16 7.42 35.24 -3.36
C VAL A 16 8.34 34.13 -3.85
N ALA A 17 9.48 33.97 -3.20
CA ALA A 17 10.30 32.77 -3.35
C ALA A 17 9.50 31.58 -2.81
N ALA A 18 8.77 30.92 -3.71
CA ALA A 18 8.13 29.65 -3.44
C ALA A 18 9.24 28.63 -3.09
N MET A 19 9.45 28.41 -1.80
CA MET A 19 10.25 27.31 -1.30
C MET A 19 9.57 25.99 -1.69
N ALA A 20 9.98 25.45 -2.84
CA ALA A 20 9.65 24.10 -3.24
C ALA A 20 10.30 23.15 -2.23
N THR A 21 9.52 22.65 -1.28
CA THR A 21 9.92 21.49 -0.47
C THR A 21 9.74 20.25 -1.36
N PRO A 22 10.80 19.49 -1.70
CA PRO A 22 10.63 18.22 -2.39
C PRO A 22 10.18 17.16 -1.37
N SER A 23 8.92 17.24 -0.95
CA SER A 23 8.27 16.22 -0.15
C SER A 23 7.59 15.22 -1.09
N GLY A 24 8.12 14.00 -1.24
CA GLY A 24 7.33 12.94 -1.88
C GLY A 24 7.96 11.58 -2.16
N ASN A 25 9.20 11.50 -2.66
CA ASN A 25 9.63 10.28 -3.38
C ASN A 25 10.89 9.57 -2.84
N ALA A 26 11.61 10.13 -1.89
CA ALA A 26 12.87 9.53 -1.40
C ALA A 26 12.69 8.14 -0.76
N HIS A 27 11.50 7.83 -0.24
CA HIS A 27 11.22 6.56 0.44
C HIS A 27 10.81 5.41 -0.50
N ALA A 28 10.18 5.72 -1.65
CA ALA A 28 9.79 4.69 -2.61
C ALA A 28 11.00 4.16 -3.38
N SER A 29 11.91 5.06 -3.77
CA SER A 29 13.17 4.71 -4.42
C SER A 29 14.10 3.94 -3.49
N SER A 30 14.15 4.28 -2.19
CA SER A 30 14.96 3.54 -1.21
C SER A 30 14.44 2.11 -1.00
N LEU A 31 13.12 1.91 -0.93
CA LEU A 31 12.52 0.57 -0.83
C LEU A 31 12.85 -0.28 -2.05
N MET A 32 12.63 0.22 -3.27
CA MET A 32 12.86 -0.57 -4.49
C MET A 32 14.34 -0.92 -4.67
N THR A 33 15.25 -0.06 -4.22
CA THR A 33 16.69 -0.32 -4.27
C THR A 33 17.08 -1.40 -3.26
N ALA A 34 16.70 -1.22 -1.98
CA ALA A 34 17.08 -2.14 -0.91
C ALA A 34 16.41 -3.52 -1.04
N CYS A 35 15.18 -3.55 -1.55
CA CYS A 35 14.40 -4.77 -1.70
C CYS A 35 14.49 -5.41 -3.09
N LYS A 36 15.40 -4.95 -3.97
CA LYS A 36 15.45 -5.41 -5.38
C LYS A 36 15.46 -6.94 -5.52
N VAL A 37 16.29 -7.62 -4.74
CA VAL A 37 16.39 -9.10 -4.75
C VAL A 37 15.11 -9.75 -4.24
N ASP A 38 14.52 -9.20 -3.17
CA ASP A 38 13.28 -9.70 -2.59
C ASP A 38 12.08 -9.49 -3.54
N VAL A 39 12.03 -8.35 -4.24
CA VAL A 39 11.01 -8.08 -5.25
C VAL A 39 11.13 -9.08 -6.41
N ALA A 40 12.35 -9.32 -6.90
CA ALA A 40 12.58 -10.25 -8.01
C ALA A 40 12.23 -11.70 -7.65
N SER A 41 12.49 -12.12 -6.41
CA SER A 41 12.32 -13.52 -5.97
C SER A 41 10.95 -13.82 -5.35
N LEU A 42 10.35 -12.87 -4.62
CA LEU A 42 9.11 -13.08 -3.86
C LEU A 42 7.90 -12.44 -4.55
N CYS A 43 8.10 -11.34 -5.28
CA CYS A 43 7.02 -10.52 -5.84
C CYS A 43 7.03 -10.48 -7.38
N ASN A 44 7.64 -11.49 -8.01
CA ASN A 44 7.69 -11.58 -9.46
C ASN A 44 6.28 -11.58 -10.07
N GLY A 45 6.05 -10.70 -11.06
CA GLY A 45 4.75 -10.59 -11.73
C GLY A 45 3.70 -9.76 -10.98
N VAL A 46 3.97 -9.26 -9.76
CA VAL A 46 3.11 -8.26 -9.11
C VAL A 46 3.15 -6.97 -9.92
N LYS A 47 1.97 -6.42 -10.23
CA LYS A 47 1.87 -5.17 -10.99
C LYS A 47 2.37 -4.00 -10.15
N GLU A 48 3.26 -3.18 -10.69
CA GLU A 48 3.77 -1.99 -10.02
C GLU A 48 2.69 -0.91 -9.79
N GLY A 49 3.04 0.06 -8.95
CA GLY A 49 2.17 1.16 -8.55
C GLY A 49 1.19 0.81 -7.42
N GLN A 50 0.56 1.85 -6.88
CA GLN A 50 -0.46 1.76 -5.82
C GLN A 50 0.00 1.01 -4.55
N GLY A 51 1.31 0.91 -4.30
CA GLY A 51 1.81 0.18 -3.14
C GLY A 51 1.66 -1.35 -3.21
N ARG A 52 1.36 -1.93 -4.38
CA ARG A 52 1.24 -3.40 -4.52
C ARG A 52 2.53 -4.14 -4.17
N ILE A 53 3.69 -3.59 -4.55
CA ILE A 53 4.98 -4.20 -4.21
C ILE A 53 5.25 -4.14 -2.70
N SER A 54 4.95 -3.02 -2.04
CA SER A 54 5.11 -2.94 -0.57
C SER A 54 4.14 -3.88 0.16
N ALA A 55 2.92 -4.07 -0.36
CA ALA A 55 1.97 -5.05 0.17
C ALA A 55 2.49 -6.49 0.01
N CYS A 56 3.06 -6.84 -1.16
CA CYS A 56 3.67 -8.15 -1.37
C CYS A 56 4.86 -8.39 -0.43
N LEU A 57 5.80 -7.44 -0.33
CA LEU A 57 6.95 -7.56 0.57
C LEU A 57 6.50 -7.70 2.04
N PHE A 58 5.48 -6.95 2.46
CA PHE A 58 4.87 -7.11 3.78
C PHE A 58 4.28 -8.51 3.97
N ALA A 59 3.55 -8.99 2.97
CA ALA A 59 2.98 -10.34 2.99
C ALA A 59 4.05 -11.42 3.12
N HIS A 60 5.27 -11.20 2.63
CA HIS A 60 6.43 -12.09 2.77
C HIS A 60 7.42 -11.68 3.87
N GLY A 61 7.04 -10.84 4.84
CA GLY A 61 8.00 -10.19 5.77
C GLY A 61 8.92 -11.09 6.62
N ASN A 62 8.66 -12.39 6.72
CA ASN A 62 9.56 -13.37 7.35
C ASN A 62 10.61 -13.97 6.40
N LYS A 63 10.56 -13.65 5.11
CA LYS A 63 11.44 -14.17 4.06
C LYS A 63 12.28 -13.09 3.38
N ILE A 64 12.02 -11.81 3.68
CA ILE A 64 12.77 -10.70 3.09
C ILE A 64 14.19 -10.62 3.66
N SER A 65 15.10 -10.11 2.85
CA SER A 65 16.49 -9.89 3.20
C SER A 65 16.67 -8.88 4.35
N GLY A 66 17.81 -8.97 5.04
CA GLY A 66 18.21 -7.99 6.05
C GLY A 66 18.34 -6.57 5.50
N ALA A 67 18.70 -6.43 4.21
CA ALA A 67 18.80 -5.14 3.53
C ALA A 67 17.41 -4.51 3.30
N CYS A 68 16.40 -5.30 2.95
CA CYS A 68 15.06 -4.81 2.68
C CYS A 68 14.27 -4.45 3.95
N LYS A 69 14.45 -5.24 5.03
CA LYS A 69 13.69 -5.12 6.28
C LYS A 69 13.60 -3.69 6.86
N PRO A 70 14.68 -2.89 6.97
CA PRO A 70 14.58 -1.53 7.50
C PRO A 70 13.75 -0.61 6.60
N GLU A 71 13.92 -0.68 5.28
CA GLU A 71 13.16 0.15 4.34
C GLU A 71 11.69 -0.23 4.32
N LEU A 72 11.39 -1.53 4.34
CA LEU A 72 10.01 -2.00 4.45
C LEU A 72 9.37 -1.54 5.76
N THR A 73 10.12 -1.52 6.86
CA THR A 73 9.63 -1.04 8.17
C THR A 73 9.26 0.44 8.13
N LYS A 74 10.02 1.29 7.43
CA LYS A 74 9.66 2.70 7.24
C LYS A 74 8.34 2.83 6.48
N VAL A 75 8.17 2.02 5.43
CA VAL A 75 6.96 2.03 4.60
C VAL A 75 5.74 1.54 5.38
N THR A 76 5.84 0.43 6.11
CA THR A 76 4.71 -0.15 6.85
C THR A 76 4.27 0.72 8.04
N ARG A 77 5.17 1.55 8.58
CA ARG A 77 4.86 2.54 9.62
C ARG A 77 4.17 3.80 9.08
N SER A 78 4.24 4.05 7.77
CA SER A 78 3.62 5.22 7.14
C SER A 78 2.09 5.19 7.28
N GLY A 79 1.47 6.37 7.40
CA GLY A 79 0.02 6.49 7.45
C GLY A 79 -0.67 5.93 6.19
N THR A 80 -0.04 6.11 5.02
CA THR A 80 -0.53 5.58 3.74
C THR A 80 -0.64 4.06 3.77
N PHE A 81 0.41 3.35 4.22
CA PHE A 81 0.36 1.90 4.30
C PHE A 81 -0.65 1.42 5.35
N LYS A 82 -0.73 2.08 6.50
CA LYS A 82 -1.72 1.74 7.55
C LYS A 82 -3.17 1.90 7.10
N ARG A 83 -3.45 2.80 6.15
CA ARG A 83 -4.78 2.92 5.52
C ARG A 83 -5.06 1.78 4.54
N MET A 84 -4.02 1.24 3.91
CA MET A 84 -4.14 0.14 2.96
C MET A 84 -4.26 -1.22 3.65
N VAL A 85 -3.48 -1.45 4.71
CA VAL A 85 -3.50 -2.67 5.53
C VAL A 85 -3.68 -2.26 7.00
N PRO A 86 -4.94 -2.09 7.46
CA PRO A 86 -5.21 -1.65 8.81
C PRO A 86 -4.79 -2.68 9.87
N ALA A 87 -4.28 -2.22 11.01
CA ALA A 87 -3.91 -3.10 12.12
C ALA A 87 -5.12 -3.87 12.70
N GLY A 88 -6.34 -3.36 12.51
CA GLY A 88 -7.59 -4.00 12.95
C GLY A 88 -7.87 -5.35 12.27
N LEU A 89 -7.19 -5.68 11.16
CA LEU A 89 -7.35 -6.98 10.50
C LEU A 89 -6.93 -8.16 11.38
N ASN A 90 -6.12 -7.93 12.42
CA ASN A 90 -5.79 -8.97 13.40
C ASN A 90 -7.01 -9.47 14.17
N ALA A 91 -8.02 -8.61 14.40
CA ALA A 91 -9.26 -8.98 15.06
C ALA A 91 -10.15 -9.88 14.18
N LEU A 92 -9.88 -9.95 12.87
CA LEU A 92 -10.61 -10.82 11.97
C LEU A 92 -10.28 -12.30 12.23
N LYS A 93 -9.06 -12.62 12.65
CA LYS A 93 -8.56 -13.98 12.78
C LYS A 93 -9.47 -14.84 13.65
N GLY A 94 -9.94 -15.96 13.10
CA GLY A 94 -10.78 -16.92 13.82
C GLY A 94 -12.27 -16.55 13.93
N THR A 95 -12.69 -15.43 13.33
CA THR A 95 -14.12 -15.08 13.20
C THR A 95 -14.76 -15.86 12.04
N GLU A 96 -16.09 -15.93 12.03
CA GLU A 96 -16.84 -16.46 10.87
C GLU A 96 -16.48 -15.74 9.57
N ARG A 97 -16.22 -14.43 9.66
CA ARG A 97 -15.82 -13.60 8.52
C ARG A 97 -14.46 -14.00 7.97
N ASP A 98 -13.50 -14.41 8.81
CA ASP A 98 -12.21 -14.96 8.36
C ASP A 98 -12.38 -16.32 7.67
N SER A 99 -13.24 -17.19 8.21
CA SER A 99 -13.55 -18.48 7.58
C SER A 99 -14.15 -18.30 6.19
N LYS A 100 -15.19 -17.45 6.08
CA LYS A 100 -15.84 -17.14 4.80
C LYS A 100 -14.87 -16.49 3.80
N PHE A 101 -14.04 -15.57 4.27
CA PHE A 101 -12.98 -14.96 3.45
C PHE A 101 -12.03 -16.02 2.89
N ARG A 102 -11.53 -16.93 3.74
CA ARG A 102 -10.60 -17.99 3.35
C ARG A 102 -11.24 -18.97 2.37
N GLU A 103 -12.52 -19.27 2.55
CA GLU A 103 -13.29 -20.12 1.63
C GLU A 103 -13.39 -19.47 0.25
N ILE A 104 -13.88 -18.23 0.17
CA ILE A 104 -14.04 -17.48 -1.09
C ILE A 104 -12.70 -17.36 -1.82
N CYS A 105 -11.63 -17.06 -1.08
CA CYS A 105 -10.30 -16.81 -1.64
C CYS A 105 -9.41 -18.06 -1.71
N ALA A 106 -9.89 -19.26 -1.39
CA ALA A 106 -9.04 -20.44 -1.23
C ALA A 106 -8.19 -20.76 -2.47
N ARG A 107 -8.77 -20.62 -3.67
CA ARG A 107 -8.05 -20.84 -4.94
C ARG A 107 -6.96 -19.80 -5.14
N ASP A 108 -7.30 -18.52 -5.03
CA ASP A 108 -6.38 -17.40 -5.26
C ASP A 108 -5.24 -17.39 -4.23
N ILE A 109 -5.53 -17.71 -2.97
CA ILE A 109 -4.53 -17.86 -1.90
C ILE A 109 -3.52 -18.95 -2.27
N ARG A 110 -4.00 -20.12 -2.73
CA ARG A 110 -3.10 -21.21 -3.14
C ARG A 110 -2.26 -20.84 -4.36
N SER A 111 -2.85 -20.16 -5.35
CA SER A 111 -2.17 -19.82 -6.61
C SER A 111 -1.18 -18.66 -6.48
N HIS A 112 -1.42 -17.69 -5.60
CA HIS A 112 -0.65 -16.45 -5.56
C HIS A 112 0.07 -16.19 -4.24
N CYS A 113 -0.42 -16.75 -3.13
CA CYS A 113 0.03 -16.41 -1.78
C CYS A 113 0.76 -17.55 -1.07
N GLY A 114 1.35 -18.47 -1.84
CA GLY A 114 2.08 -19.62 -1.33
C GLY A 114 3.23 -19.23 -0.38
N GLY A 115 3.33 -19.92 0.75
CA GLY A 115 4.41 -19.71 1.72
C GLY A 115 4.29 -18.42 2.54
N ILE A 116 3.15 -17.74 2.48
CA ILE A 116 2.75 -16.72 3.45
C ILE A 116 2.08 -17.46 4.62
N GLY A 117 2.43 -17.08 5.86
CA GLY A 117 1.83 -17.70 7.06
C GLY A 117 0.31 -17.50 7.11
N SER A 118 -0.36 -18.10 8.10
CA SER A 118 -1.82 -18.04 8.23
C SER A 118 -2.36 -16.69 8.71
N ALA A 119 -1.52 -15.67 8.91
CA ALA A 119 -1.94 -14.36 9.38
C ALA A 119 -2.83 -13.65 8.34
N THR A 120 -4.04 -13.26 8.74
CA THR A 120 -5.07 -12.74 7.84
C THR A 120 -4.66 -11.42 7.18
N ASP A 121 -3.99 -10.53 7.93
CA ASP A 121 -3.42 -9.27 7.43
C ASP A 121 -2.39 -9.51 6.30
N ARG A 122 -1.51 -10.50 6.44
CA ARG A 122 -0.52 -10.86 5.41
C ARG A 122 -1.18 -11.45 4.17
N ILE A 123 -2.18 -12.31 4.34
CA ILE A 123 -2.92 -12.89 3.22
C ILE A 123 -3.67 -11.80 2.45
N LEU A 124 -4.36 -10.89 3.14
CA LEU A 124 -5.06 -9.76 2.52
C LEU A 124 -4.10 -8.83 1.78
N ALA A 125 -2.92 -8.56 2.34
CA ALA A 125 -1.89 -7.78 1.66
C ALA A 125 -1.38 -8.46 0.38
N CYS A 126 -1.23 -9.79 0.38
CA CYS A 126 -0.88 -10.54 -0.83
C CYS A 126 -2.00 -10.48 -1.88
N LEU A 127 -3.26 -10.72 -1.49
CA LEU A 127 -4.39 -10.64 -2.40
C LEU A 127 -4.55 -9.23 -2.98
N TYR A 128 -4.26 -8.18 -2.19
CA TYR A 128 -4.18 -6.81 -2.69
C TYR A 128 -3.08 -6.65 -3.76
N ALA A 129 -1.89 -7.20 -3.52
CA ALA A 129 -0.78 -7.17 -4.47
C ALA A 129 -1.15 -7.87 -5.80
N TRP A 130 -1.91 -8.95 -5.74
CA TRP A 130 -2.38 -9.71 -6.91
C TRP A 130 -3.79 -9.33 -7.39
N SER A 131 -4.37 -8.22 -6.90
CA SER A 131 -5.78 -7.87 -7.13
C SER A 131 -6.20 -7.77 -8.60
N GLY A 132 -5.27 -7.56 -9.54
CA GLY A 132 -5.54 -7.56 -10.98
C GLY A 132 -5.43 -8.93 -11.67
N ARG A 133 -5.13 -9.99 -10.92
CA ARG A 133 -4.87 -11.35 -11.42
C ARG A 133 -5.60 -12.45 -10.63
N ILE A 134 -6.26 -12.12 -9.54
CA ILE A 134 -7.13 -13.02 -8.77
C ILE A 134 -8.56 -13.03 -9.32
N GLY A 135 -9.34 -14.04 -8.96
CA GLY A 135 -10.76 -14.13 -9.29
C GLY A 135 -11.58 -12.95 -8.76
N LYS A 136 -12.58 -12.51 -9.54
CA LYS A 136 -13.50 -11.41 -9.15
C LYS A 136 -14.16 -11.62 -7.78
N PRO A 137 -14.62 -12.84 -7.39
CA PRO A 137 -15.21 -13.04 -6.07
C PRO A 137 -14.22 -12.75 -4.94
N CYS A 138 -13.00 -13.28 -5.04
CA CYS A 138 -11.97 -13.04 -4.03
C CYS A 138 -11.52 -11.57 -4.01
N GLN A 139 -11.38 -10.94 -5.17
CA GLN A 139 -11.04 -9.52 -5.27
C GLN A 139 -12.07 -8.64 -4.54
N ALA A 140 -13.36 -8.91 -4.76
CA ALA A 140 -14.44 -8.15 -4.13
C ALA A 140 -14.44 -8.34 -2.61
N GLU A 141 -14.29 -9.58 -2.15
CA GLU A 141 -14.28 -9.91 -0.72
C GLU A 141 -13.08 -9.31 0.00
N ALA A 142 -11.86 -9.48 -0.54
CA ALA A 142 -10.64 -8.90 0.03
C ALA A 142 -10.75 -7.37 0.11
N ARG A 143 -11.30 -6.72 -0.92
CA ARG A 143 -11.52 -5.26 -0.92
C ARG A 143 -12.56 -4.84 0.13
N ALA A 144 -13.63 -5.61 0.30
CA ALA A 144 -14.65 -5.32 1.32
C ALA A 144 -14.02 -5.30 2.72
N ILE A 145 -13.24 -6.34 3.04
CA ILE A 145 -12.52 -6.47 4.31
C ILE A 145 -11.53 -5.31 4.52
N LEU A 146 -10.68 -5.02 3.52
CA LEU A 146 -9.71 -3.92 3.59
C LEU A 146 -10.37 -2.54 3.75
N SER A 147 -11.58 -2.36 3.22
CA SER A 147 -12.34 -1.10 3.33
C SER A 147 -13.01 -0.89 4.69
N GLY A 148 -12.95 -1.85 5.61
CA GLY A 148 -13.65 -1.75 6.90
C GLY A 148 -15.19 -1.75 6.76
N ARG A 149 -15.71 -2.13 5.59
CA ARG A 149 -17.15 -2.30 5.37
C ARG A 149 -17.50 -3.70 5.87
N HIS A 150 -17.93 -3.74 7.13
CA HIS A 150 -18.41 -4.93 7.83
C HIS A 150 -19.93 -4.89 7.84
#